data_AF-A0A4R7LLY3-F1
#
_entry.id   AF-A0A4R7LLY3-F1
#
_cell.length_a   1.000
_cell.length_b   1.000
_cell.length_c   1.000
_cell.angle_alpha   90.00
_cell.angle_beta   90.00
_cell.angle_gamma   90.00
#
_symmetry.space_group_name_H-M   'P 1'
#
loop_
_entity.id
_entity.type
_entity.pdbx_description
1 polymer ?
#
loop_
_entity_poly.entity_id
_entity_poly.type
_entity_poly.pdbx_seq_one_letter_code
_entity_poly.pdbx_strand_id
1 'polypeptide(L)'
;MPENPKTHSIASSITALIASTDDEVLRDISRYDNHGGGGVTYEEALELHFKGLKDLIGRHNCRADWSKHYWYPMEAVELRAFVPDNGDNKSFAVATLFLLLDDIEDGGRDHMEARSSQRFLKSYQALPSEYSKLIMDGLKYLNNKSSI
;
A
#
# COMPACT_ATOMS: atom_id res chain seq x y z
N MET A 1 -2.86 -14.29 -22.85
CA MET A 1 -3.84 -13.22 -23.15
C MET A 1 -3.05 -11.94 -23.38
N PRO A 2 -3.38 -11.09 -24.37
CA PRO A 2 -2.64 -9.84 -24.57
C PRO A 2 -2.91 -8.90 -23.40
N GLU A 3 -1.84 -8.50 -22.71
CA GLU A 3 -1.87 -7.57 -21.57
C GLU A 3 -2.43 -6.21 -22.02
N ASN A 4 -3.38 -5.65 -21.26
CA ASN A 4 -3.97 -4.36 -21.56
C ASN A 4 -2.95 -3.25 -21.28
N PRO A 5 -2.55 -2.43 -22.27
CA PRO A 5 -1.51 -1.40 -22.10
C PRO A 5 -1.85 -0.34 -21.04
N LYS A 6 -3.13 -0.19 -20.66
CA LYS A 6 -3.55 0.70 -19.56
C LYS A 6 -3.16 0.19 -18.17
N THR A 7 -3.09 -1.13 -17.99
CA THR A 7 -2.72 -1.78 -16.72
C THR A 7 -1.28 -1.46 -16.34
N HIS A 8 -0.36 -1.58 -17.31
CA HIS A 8 1.06 -1.26 -17.11
C HIS A 8 1.27 0.21 -16.73
N SER A 9 0.42 1.14 -17.20
CA SER A 9 0.57 2.56 -16.87
C SER A 9 0.24 2.90 -15.42
N ILE A 10 -0.83 2.34 -14.85
CA ILE A 10 -1.25 2.67 -13.48
C ILE A 10 -0.35 1.98 -12.47
N ALA A 11 -0.11 0.68 -12.62
CA ALA A 11 0.79 -0.07 -11.73
C ALA A 11 2.21 0.51 -11.72
N SER A 12 2.75 0.88 -12.89
CA SER A 12 4.08 1.54 -12.96
C SER A 12 4.10 2.90 -12.29
N SER A 13 3.01 3.69 -12.41
CA SER A 13 2.93 5.01 -11.76
C SER A 13 2.85 4.89 -10.25
N ILE A 14 2.08 3.92 -9.74
CA ILE A 14 1.99 3.60 -8.31
C ILE A 14 3.36 3.13 -7.81
N THR A 15 4.00 2.20 -8.52
CA THR A 15 5.34 1.68 -8.18
C THR A 15 6.37 2.82 -8.11
N ALA A 16 6.40 3.70 -9.11
CA ALA A 16 7.34 4.81 -9.15
C ALA A 16 7.15 5.76 -7.96
N LEU A 17 5.91 6.04 -7.58
CA LEU A 17 5.60 6.93 -6.47
C LEU A 17 5.96 6.28 -5.12
N ILE A 18 5.64 5.00 -4.91
CA ILE A 18 6.07 4.25 -3.73
C ILE A 18 7.61 4.23 -3.64
N ALA A 19 8.30 3.94 -4.76
CA ALA A 19 9.76 3.88 -4.80
C ALA A 19 10.45 5.23 -4.51
N SER A 20 9.76 6.34 -4.77
CA SER A 20 10.23 7.70 -4.45
C SER A 20 9.93 8.16 -3.02
N THR A 21 9.24 7.34 -2.22
CA THR A 21 8.81 7.72 -0.87
C THR A 21 9.99 7.81 0.09
N ASP A 22 9.98 8.88 0.87
CA ASP A 22 10.97 9.23 1.89
C ASP A 22 11.00 8.21 3.04
N ASP A 23 12.19 7.99 3.62
CA ASP A 23 12.36 7.07 4.74
C ASP A 23 11.50 7.43 5.96
N GLU A 24 11.21 8.72 6.18
CA GLU A 24 10.36 9.17 7.28
C GLU A 24 8.93 8.62 7.16
N VAL A 25 8.38 8.60 5.95
CA VAL A 25 7.03 8.07 5.68
C VAL A 25 7.00 6.57 5.91
N LEU A 26 8.04 5.84 5.48
CA LEU A 26 8.16 4.40 5.70
C LEU A 26 8.34 4.07 7.19
N ARG A 27 9.11 4.87 7.93
CA ARG A 27 9.23 4.75 9.39
C ARG A 27 7.91 5.02 10.08
N ASP A 28 7.11 5.96 9.58
CA ASP A 28 5.78 6.21 10.11
C ASP A 28 4.85 5.01 9.90
N ILE A 29 4.81 4.41 8.70
CA ILE A 29 4.07 3.17 8.43
C ILE A 29 4.49 2.07 9.42
N SER A 30 5.79 1.89 9.64
CA SER A 30 6.35 0.84 10.50
C SER A 30 5.90 0.91 11.96
N ARG A 31 5.39 2.05 12.44
CA ARG A 31 4.90 2.22 13.82
C ARG A 31 3.49 1.66 14.03
N TYR A 32 2.75 1.39 12.95
CA TYR A 32 1.34 0.99 13.02
C TYR A 32 1.16 -0.48 13.37
N ASP A 33 2.19 -1.30 13.24
CA ASP A 33 2.26 -2.59 13.89
C ASP A 33 3.14 -2.48 15.14
N ASN A 34 2.56 -2.78 16.30
CA ASN A 34 3.19 -2.63 17.61
C ASN A 34 3.29 -3.95 18.36
N HIS A 35 3.07 -5.09 17.68
CA HIS A 35 3.18 -6.39 18.31
C HIS A 35 4.65 -6.70 18.62
N GLY A 36 5.12 -6.32 19.81
CA GLY A 36 6.32 -6.88 20.46
C GLY A 36 6.12 -8.33 20.91
N GLY A 37 5.47 -9.15 20.07
CA GLY A 37 5.15 -10.55 20.34
C GLY A 37 6.21 -11.47 19.72
N GLY A 38 6.70 -12.44 20.50
CA GLY A 38 7.69 -13.42 20.02
C GLY A 38 9.12 -13.21 20.52
N GLY A 39 9.32 -12.40 21.57
CA GLY A 39 10.64 -12.24 22.19
C GLY A 39 11.51 -11.14 21.59
N VAL A 40 10.91 -10.21 20.85
CA VAL A 40 11.55 -8.99 20.33
C VAL A 40 10.97 -7.75 20.99
N THR A 41 11.78 -6.70 21.17
CA THR A 41 11.30 -5.42 21.70
C THR A 41 10.46 -4.65 20.67
N TYR A 42 9.77 -3.61 21.12
CA TYR A 42 9.03 -2.71 20.22
C TYR A 42 9.95 -2.06 19.17
N GLU A 43 11.13 -1.62 19.59
CA GLU A 43 12.13 -1.01 18.70
C GLU A 43 12.65 -2.01 17.67
N GLU A 44 12.87 -3.26 18.06
CA GLU A 44 13.27 -4.33 17.15
C GLU A 44 12.18 -4.64 16.12
N ALA A 45 10.91 -4.67 16.54
CA ALA A 45 9.78 -4.86 15.64
C ALA A 45 9.69 -3.73 14.60
N LEU A 46 9.77 -2.47 15.05
CA LEU A 46 9.75 -1.30 14.18
C LEU A 46 10.85 -1.37 13.11
N GLU A 47 12.09 -1.68 13.51
CA GLU A 47 13.21 -1.77 12.58
C GLU A 47 13.06 -2.93 11.59
N LEU A 48 12.47 -4.05 12.00
CA LEU A 48 12.14 -5.16 11.10
C LEU A 48 11.08 -4.76 10.06
N HIS A 49 10.03 -4.01 10.45
CA HIS A 49 9.03 -3.51 9.51
C HIS A 49 9.66 -2.52 8.53
N PHE A 50 10.43 -1.56 9.04
CA PHE A 50 11.09 -0.56 8.22
C PHE A 50 12.04 -1.20 7.20
N LYS A 51 12.87 -2.15 7.64
CA LYS A 51 13.75 -2.91 6.74
C LYS A 51 12.95 -3.73 5.72
N GLY A 52 11.84 -4.34 6.14
CA GLY A 52 10.94 -5.09 5.26
C GLY A 52 10.34 -4.19 4.16
N LEU A 53 9.90 -2.97 4.50
CA LEU A 53 9.40 -2.00 3.54
C LEU A 53 10.48 -1.56 2.54
N LYS A 54 11.72 -1.33 3.01
CA LYS A 54 12.85 -1.00 2.13
C LYS A 54 13.20 -2.16 1.19
N ASP A 55 13.14 -3.39 1.68
CA ASP A 55 13.36 -4.59 0.86
C ASP A 55 12.24 -4.77 -0.16
N LEU A 56 10.97 -4.54 0.20
CA LEU A 56 9.85 -4.54 -0.76
C LEU A 56 10.10 -3.54 -1.90
N ILE A 57 10.46 -2.30 -1.57
CA ILE A 57 10.73 -1.25 -2.57
C ILE A 57 11.92 -1.62 -3.45
N GLY A 58 13.06 -1.97 -2.84
CA GLY A 58 14.32 -2.14 -3.55
C GLY A 58 14.46 -3.49 -4.24
N ARG A 59 14.26 -4.59 -3.51
CA ARG A 59 14.52 -5.95 -4.00
C ARG A 59 13.33 -6.56 -4.71
N HIS A 60 12.12 -6.19 -4.31
CA HIS A 60 10.89 -6.77 -4.84
C HIS A 60 10.10 -5.81 -5.73
N ASN A 61 10.66 -4.63 -6.05
CA ASN A 61 10.01 -3.63 -6.91
C ASN A 61 8.57 -3.31 -6.46
N CYS A 62 8.41 -3.11 -5.15
CA CYS A 62 7.15 -2.86 -4.45
C CYS A 62 6.14 -4.03 -4.42
N ARG A 63 6.50 -5.23 -4.90
CA ARG A 63 5.61 -6.40 -4.95
C ARG A 63 5.69 -7.25 -3.70
N ALA A 64 4.54 -7.59 -3.13
CA ALA A 64 4.50 -8.51 -2.00
C ALA A 64 4.65 -9.97 -2.48
N ASP A 65 5.57 -10.73 -1.86
CA ASP A 65 5.69 -12.17 -2.10
C ASP A 65 5.00 -12.94 -0.97
N TRP A 66 3.71 -13.21 -1.16
CA TRP A 66 2.88 -13.93 -0.18
C TRP A 66 3.25 -15.40 -0.02
N SER A 67 4.04 -15.97 -0.95
CA SER A 67 4.47 -17.37 -0.92
C SER A 67 5.62 -17.65 0.05
N LYS A 68 6.34 -16.60 0.50
CA LYS A 68 7.56 -16.70 1.32
C LYS A 68 7.43 -16.13 2.74
N HIS A 69 6.22 -15.99 3.27
CA HIS A 69 6.00 -15.42 4.61
C HIS A 69 6.53 -13.98 4.80
N TYR A 70 6.59 -13.14 3.75
CA TYR A 70 6.83 -11.69 3.88
C TYR A 70 5.61 -10.92 4.42
N TRP A 71 4.87 -11.53 5.35
CA TRP A 71 3.66 -10.97 5.95
C TRP A 71 4.01 -9.80 6.89
N TYR A 72 5.25 -9.77 7.37
CA TYR A 72 5.71 -8.82 8.38
C TYR A 72 5.61 -7.34 7.96
N PRO A 73 6.19 -6.85 6.84
CA PRO A 73 5.99 -5.45 6.44
C PRO A 73 4.54 -5.13 6.03
N MET A 74 3.80 -6.11 5.50
CA MET A 74 2.44 -5.88 5.02
C MET A 74 1.42 -5.70 6.15
N GLU A 75 1.65 -6.24 7.34
CA GLU A 75 0.81 -6.01 8.51
C GLU A 75 0.78 -4.53 8.90
N ALA A 76 1.96 -3.90 9.01
CA ALA A 76 2.07 -2.47 9.26
C ALA A 76 1.41 -1.62 8.15
N VAL A 77 1.53 -2.05 6.88
CA VAL A 77 0.85 -1.42 5.74
C VAL A 77 -0.68 -1.52 5.88
N GLU A 78 -1.20 -2.71 6.16
CA GLU A 78 -2.64 -2.95 6.31
C GLU A 78 -3.25 -2.13 7.45
N LEU A 79 -2.59 -2.12 8.61
CA LEU A 79 -2.99 -1.36 9.78
C LEU A 79 -2.94 0.14 9.50
N ARG A 80 -1.87 0.62 8.86
CA ARG A 80 -1.77 2.03 8.48
C ARG A 80 -2.88 2.42 7.51
N ALA A 81 -3.12 1.62 6.48
CA ALA A 81 -4.15 1.88 5.48
C ALA A 81 -5.58 1.78 6.05
N PHE A 82 -5.78 1.22 7.25
CA PHE A 82 -7.09 1.13 7.90
C PHE A 82 -7.46 2.38 8.72
N VAL A 83 -6.51 3.30 8.92
CA VAL A 83 -6.73 4.55 9.66
C VAL A 83 -6.86 5.71 8.68
N PRO A 84 -8.05 5.92 8.08
CA PRO A 84 -8.27 7.01 7.15
C PRO A 84 -8.14 8.35 7.86
N ASP A 85 -7.41 9.26 7.22
CA ASP A 85 -7.14 10.61 7.70
C ASP A 85 -7.61 11.63 6.67
N ASN A 86 -7.98 12.83 7.13
CA ASN A 86 -8.42 13.93 6.28
C ASN A 86 -7.26 14.93 6.13
N GLY A 87 -6.45 14.85 5.07
CA GLY A 87 -5.39 15.83 4.80
C GLY A 87 -4.11 15.28 4.13
N ASP A 88 -2.95 15.91 4.38
CA ASP A 88 -1.61 15.60 3.85
C ASP A 88 -0.94 14.40 4.54
N ASN A 89 -1.72 13.36 4.84
CA ASN A 89 -1.18 12.20 5.51
C ASN A 89 -0.53 11.23 4.52
N LYS A 90 0.76 11.47 4.22
CA LYS A 90 1.54 10.69 3.25
C LYS A 90 1.66 9.21 3.59
N SER A 91 1.79 8.83 4.88
CA SER A 91 1.92 7.42 5.26
C SER A 91 0.63 6.63 5.03
N PHE A 92 -0.54 7.25 5.24
CA PHE A 92 -1.83 6.66 4.86
C PHE A 92 -1.90 6.42 3.35
N ALA A 93 -1.53 7.44 2.57
CA ALA A 93 -1.58 7.41 1.13
C ALA A 93 -0.66 6.31 0.55
N VAL A 94 0.59 6.27 1.00
CA VAL A 94 1.58 5.27 0.56
C VAL A 94 1.17 3.86 0.96
N ALA A 95 0.69 3.65 2.20
CA ALA A 95 0.20 2.35 2.62
C ALA A 95 -1.01 1.88 1.78
N THR A 96 -1.93 2.80 1.47
CA THR A 96 -3.06 2.50 0.56
C THR A 96 -2.58 2.13 -0.84
N LEU A 97 -1.55 2.81 -1.35
CA LEU A 97 -0.98 2.53 -2.66
C LEU A 97 -0.28 1.16 -2.74
N PHE A 98 0.38 0.72 -1.65
CA PHE A 98 0.92 -0.65 -1.58
C PHE A 98 -0.18 -1.70 -1.74
N LEU A 99 -1.28 -1.58 -0.99
CA LEU A 99 -2.41 -2.53 -1.08
C LEU A 99 -3.10 -2.48 -2.45
N LEU A 100 -3.24 -1.28 -3.00
CA LEU A 100 -3.83 -1.09 -4.33
C LEU A 100 -2.95 -1.70 -5.43
N LEU A 101 -1.63 -1.60 -5.32
CA LEU A 101 -0.69 -2.24 -6.25
C LEU A 101 -0.82 -3.76 -6.19
N ASP A 102 -0.88 -4.33 -4.98
CA ASP A 102 -1.06 -5.78 -4.76
C ASP A 102 -2.34 -6.30 -5.42
N ASP A 103 -3.48 -5.62 -5.21
CA ASP A 103 -4.75 -5.99 -5.84
C ASP A 103 -4.73 -5.82 -7.37
N ILE A 104 -4.00 -4.82 -7.90
CA ILE A 104 -3.89 -4.58 -9.35
C ILE A 104 -3.09 -5.68 -10.05
N GLU A 105 -1.94 -6.05 -9.47
CA GLU A 105 -0.94 -6.94 -10.08
C GLU A 105 -1.26 -8.42 -9.84
N ASP A 106 -1.52 -8.78 -8.58
CA ASP A 106 -1.64 -10.18 -8.16
C ASP A 106 -3.11 -10.59 -7.91
N GLY A 107 -4.04 -9.63 -7.87
CA GLY A 107 -5.48 -9.88 -7.62
C GLY A 107 -5.73 -10.63 -6.32
N GLY A 108 -4.78 -10.57 -5.39
CA GLY A 108 -4.49 -11.69 -4.49
C GLY A 108 -5.38 -11.76 -3.27
N ARG A 109 -5.92 -10.63 -2.79
CA ARG A 109 -6.57 -10.58 -1.47
C ARG A 109 -7.75 -9.61 -1.34
N ASP A 110 -8.06 -8.84 -2.39
CA ASP A 110 -9.17 -7.86 -2.42
C ASP A 110 -9.13 -6.91 -1.20
N HIS A 111 -7.94 -6.37 -0.94
CA HIS A 111 -7.72 -5.42 0.13
C HIS A 111 -8.60 -4.17 -0.02
N MET A 112 -8.94 -3.81 -1.26
CA MET A 112 -9.64 -2.58 -1.58
C MET A 112 -11.18 -2.67 -1.51
N GLU A 113 -11.80 -3.85 -1.47
CA GLU A 113 -13.27 -4.00 -1.35
C GLU A 113 -13.80 -3.28 -0.10
N ALA A 114 -13.31 -3.67 1.09
CA ALA A 114 -13.73 -3.04 2.36
C ALA A 114 -13.34 -1.55 2.45
N ARG A 115 -12.29 -1.16 1.71
CA ARG A 115 -11.69 0.19 1.71
C ARG A 115 -12.25 1.10 0.61
N SER A 116 -13.28 0.64 -0.11
CA SER A 116 -14.04 1.43 -1.10
C SER A 116 -15.30 2.08 -0.51
N SER A 117 -15.49 2.01 0.81
CA SER A 117 -16.63 2.64 1.48
C SER A 117 -16.59 4.17 1.39
N GLN A 118 -17.76 4.81 1.54
CA GLN A 118 -17.91 6.28 1.46
C GLN A 118 -16.98 7.06 2.40
N ARG A 119 -16.61 6.47 3.55
CA ARG A 119 -15.66 7.06 4.49
C ARG A 119 -14.27 7.17 3.88
N PHE A 120 -13.76 6.07 3.32
CA PHE A 120 -12.42 6.02 2.72
C PHE A 120 -12.32 6.90 1.47
N LEU A 121 -13.35 6.88 0.62
CA LEU A 121 -13.38 7.72 -0.59
C LEU A 121 -13.20 9.21 -0.28
N LYS A 122 -13.83 9.73 0.78
CA LYS A 122 -13.66 11.12 1.21
C LYS A 122 -12.23 11.41 1.65
N SER A 123 -11.61 10.49 2.40
CA SER A 123 -10.21 10.62 2.82
C SER A 123 -9.25 10.61 1.64
N TYR A 124 -9.47 9.74 0.65
CA TYR A 124 -8.63 9.73 -0.57
C TYR A 124 -8.75 11.03 -1.37
N GLN A 125 -9.96 11.61 -1.46
CA GLN A 125 -10.19 12.88 -2.14
C GLN A 125 -9.53 14.07 -1.44
N ALA A 126 -9.26 13.97 -0.14
CA ALA A 126 -8.63 15.02 0.66
C ALA A 126 -7.09 14.97 0.64
N LEU A 127 -6.50 13.90 0.11
CA LEU A 127 -5.04 13.75 -0.05
C LEU A 127 -4.46 14.73 -1.08
N PRO A 128 -3.14 14.98 -1.07
CA PRO A 128 -2.47 15.69 -2.17
C PRO A 128 -2.76 15.02 -3.51
N SER A 129 -2.81 15.82 -4.57
CA SER A 129 -3.36 15.42 -5.87
C SER A 129 -2.62 14.24 -6.52
N GLU A 130 -1.31 14.15 -6.33
CA GLU A 130 -0.48 13.02 -6.80
C GLU A 130 -0.92 11.67 -6.21
N TYR A 131 -1.22 11.62 -4.92
CA TYR A 131 -1.71 10.42 -4.26
C TYR A 131 -3.18 10.16 -4.58
N SER A 132 -4.02 11.20 -4.43
CA SER A 132 -5.46 11.11 -4.62
C SER A 132 -5.81 10.60 -6.02
N LYS A 133 -5.16 11.16 -7.05
CA LYS A 133 -5.39 10.75 -8.45
C LYS A 133 -5.04 9.28 -8.67
N LEU A 134 -3.87 8.83 -8.21
CA LEU A 134 -3.44 7.45 -8.42
C LEU A 134 -4.33 6.45 -7.69
N ILE A 135 -4.74 6.75 -6.45
CA ILE A 135 -5.64 5.89 -5.68
C ILE A 135 -7.00 5.77 -6.40
N MET A 136 -7.58 6.90 -6.80
CA MET A 136 -8.89 6.91 -7.47
C MET A 136 -8.87 6.24 -8.84
N ASP A 137 -7.80 6.45 -9.63
CA ASP A 137 -7.62 5.81 -10.93
C ASP A 137 -7.45 4.28 -10.79
N GLY A 138 -6.70 3.82 -9.79
CA GLY A 138 -6.55 2.40 -9.50
C GLY A 138 -7.83 1.74 -8.99
N LEU A 139 -8.58 2.38 -8.10
CA LEU A 139 -9.90 1.90 -7.66
C LEU A 139 -10.87 1.76 -8.84
N LYS A 140 -10.92 2.76 -9.72
CA LYS A 140 -11.73 2.69 -10.95
C LYS A 140 -11.30 1.54 -11.85
N TYR A 141 -10.00 1.29 -11.95
CA TYR A 141 -9.46 0.17 -12.72
C TYR A 141 -9.91 -1.18 -12.14
N LEU A 142 -9.83 -1.37 -10.81
CA LEU A 142 -10.30 -2.60 -10.15
C LEU A 142 -11.81 -2.83 -10.36
N ASN A 143 -12.64 -1.80 -10.17
CA ASN A 143 -14.09 -1.90 -10.37
C ASN A 143 -14.49 -2.30 -11.81
N ASN A 144 -13.74 -1.83 -12.81
CA ASN A 144 -13.97 -2.20 -14.20
C ASN A 144 -13.54 -3.65 -14.49
N LYS A 145 -12.53 -4.18 -13.80
CA LYS A 145 -12.13 -5.60 -13.90
C LYS A 145 -13.22 -6.52 -13.34
N SER A 146 -13.82 -6.17 -12.20
CA SER A 146 -14.87 -7.00 -11.56
C SER A 146 -16.22 -6.98 -12.31
N SER A 147 -16.36 -6.15 -13.35
CA SER A 147 -17.58 -6.03 -14.16
C SER A 147 -17.54 -6.81 -15.48
N ILE A 148 -16.46 -7.58 -15.71
CA ILE A 148 -16.23 -8.44 -16.89
C ILE A 148 -16.33 -9.89 -16.46
#